data_AF-A0A946X7Z4-F1
#
_entry.id   AF-A0A946X7Z4-F1
#
_cell.length_a   1.000
_cell.length_b   1.000
_cell.length_c   1.000
_cell.angle_alpha   90.00
_cell.angle_beta   90.00
_cell.angle_gamma   90.00
#
_symmetry.space_group_name_H-M   'P 1'
#
loop_
_entity.id
_entity.type
_entity.pdbx_description
1 polymer ?
#
loop_
_entity_poly.entity_id
_entity_poly.type
_entity_poly.pdbx_seq_one_letter_code
_entity_poly.pdbx_strand_id
1 'polypeptide(L)' 'GHDGTYAMKSESYEVSVRIGKKAFEGMAAADAEVWATDCPLAALQFGQHADRRPLHPMTILARAYRPDGFPTPVTSEESS' A
#
# COMPACT_ATOMS: atom_id res chain seq x y z
N GLY A 1 -21.66 14.11 9.25
CA GLY A 1 -21.51 12.81 8.58
C GLY A 1 -21.85 13.02 7.13
N HIS A 2 -20.88 12.85 6.24
CA HIS A 2 -21.12 12.96 4.81
C HIS A 2 -20.77 11.61 4.19
N ASP A 3 -21.81 11.02 3.62
CA ASP A 3 -21.97 9.69 3.05
C ASP A 3 -20.76 9.20 2.26
N GLY A 4 -20.13 8.12 2.74
CA GLY A 4 -19.02 7.41 2.11
C GLY A 4 -19.39 6.61 0.86
N THR A 5 -20.50 6.94 0.21
CA THR A 5 -21.07 6.19 -0.92
C THR A 5 -20.85 6.88 -2.27
N TYR A 6 -20.43 8.15 -2.29
CA TYR A 6 -20.19 8.88 -3.55
C TYR A 6 -18.97 8.36 -4.35
N ALA A 7 -18.07 7.61 -3.70
CA ALA A 7 -16.87 7.03 -4.33
C ALA A 7 -17.13 5.75 -5.16
N MET A 8 -18.38 5.27 -5.22
CA MET A 8 -18.77 4.06 -5.95
C MET A 8 -19.37 4.32 -7.35
N LYS A 9 -19.17 5.49 -7.95
CA LYS A 9 -19.50 5.71 -9.38
C LYS A 9 -18.34 5.32 -10.28
N SER A 10 -18.64 4.57 -11.34
CA SER A 10 -17.72 4.18 -12.42
C SER A 10 -16.96 5.36 -13.04
N GLU A 11 -17.53 6.57 -13.01
CA GLU A 11 -16.91 7.80 -13.52
C GLU A 11 -15.71 8.26 -12.67
N SER A 12 -15.70 7.97 -11.36
CA SER A 12 -14.55 8.26 -10.48
C SER A 12 -13.42 7.22 -10.58
N TYR A 13 -13.68 6.04 -11.14
CA TYR A 13 -12.69 4.97 -11.27
C TYR A 13 -11.51 5.41 -12.16
N GLU A 14 -11.77 5.95 -13.35
CA GLU A 14 -10.71 6.37 -14.26
C GLU A 14 -9.90 7.57 -13.72
N VAL A 15 -10.57 8.49 -13.03
CA VAL A 15 -9.92 9.65 -12.40
C VAL A 15 -9.04 9.21 -11.22
N SER A 16 -9.55 8.32 -10.37
CA SER A 16 -8.79 7.74 -9.26
C SER A 16 -7.60 6.90 -9.76
N VAL A 17 -7.74 6.13 -10.84
CA VAL A 17 -6.63 5.40 -11.48
C VAL A 17 -5.58 6.38 -12.00
N ARG A 18 -5.98 7.46 -12.68
CA ARG A 18 -5.06 8.46 -13.25
C ARG A 18 -4.28 9.21 -12.17
N ILE A 19 -4.92 9.54 -11.05
CA ILE A 19 -4.28 10.17 -9.89
C ILE A 19 -3.37 9.16 -9.18
N GLY A 20 -3.83 7.92 -8.99
CA GLY A 20 -3.07 6.85 -8.35
C GLY A 20 -1.82 6.43 -9.12
N LYS A 21 -1.85 6.50 -10.46
CA LYS A 21 -0.73 6.09 -11.33
C LYS A 21 0.59 6.79 -10.99
N LYS A 22 0.59 8.11 -10.73
CA LYS A 22 1.82 8.82 -10.33
C LYS A 22 2.35 8.35 -8.98
N ALA A 23 1.46 8.04 -8.03
CA ALA A 23 1.85 7.49 -6.75
C ALA A 23 2.42 6.07 -6.93
N PHE A 24 1.84 5.25 -7.81
CA PHE A 24 2.32 3.90 -8.11
C PHE A 24 3.70 3.92 -8.78
N GLU A 25 3.90 4.79 -9.77
CA GLU A 25 5.18 4.99 -10.44
C GLU A 25 6.25 5.50 -9.46
N GLY A 26 5.89 6.44 -8.57
CA GLY A 26 6.79 6.92 -7.52
C GLY A 26 7.21 5.82 -6.53
N MET A 27 6.28 4.97 -6.11
CA MET A 27 6.58 3.83 -5.23
C MET A 27 7.37 2.73 -5.94
N ALA A 28 7.13 2.50 -7.23
CA ALA A 28 7.94 1.59 -8.04
C ALA A 28 9.39 2.08 -8.19
N ALA A 29 9.59 3.39 -8.36
CA ALA A 29 10.91 3.98 -8.46
C ALA A 29 11.70 3.93 -7.14
N ALA A 30 11.02 3.85 -5.99
CA ALA A 30 11.64 3.76 -4.68
C ALA A 30 12.22 2.36 -4.37
N ASP A 31 12.02 1.37 -5.25
CA ASP A 31 12.42 -0.04 -5.10
C ASP A 31 12.11 -0.64 -3.72
N ALA A 32 10.97 -0.22 -3.13
CA ALA A 32 10.57 -0.68 -1.81
C ALA A 32 10.15 -2.16 -1.85
N GLU A 33 10.70 -2.96 -0.95
CA GLU A 33 10.34 -4.38 -0.79
C GLU A 33 8.93 -4.58 -0.21
N VAL A 34 8.48 -3.65 0.65
CA VAL A 34 7.19 -3.71 1.35
C VAL A 34 6.30 -2.55 0.93
N TRP A 35 5.11 -2.87 0.43
CA TRP A 35 4.11 -1.88 0.00
C TRP A 35 2.92 -1.94 0.95
N ALA A 36 2.31 -0.79 1.24
CA ALA A 36 1.20 -0.68 2.20
C ALA A 36 -0.01 0.01 1.57
N THR A 37 -1.21 -0.54 1.79
CA THR A 37 -2.48 0.15 1.50
C THR A 37 -3.61 -0.37 2.38
N ASP A 38 -4.46 0.52 2.86
CA ASP A 38 -5.68 0.22 3.61
C ASP A 38 -6.93 0.18 2.71
N CYS A 39 -6.82 0.64 1.46
CA CYS A 39 -7.91 0.67 0.48
C CYS A 39 -7.95 -0.65 -0.31
N PRO A 40 -9.03 -1.45 -0.23
CA PRO A 40 -9.15 -2.70 -0.97
C PRO A 40 -9.10 -2.52 -2.49
N LEU A 41 -9.63 -1.40 -3.00
CA LEU A 41 -9.60 -1.09 -4.43
C LEU A 41 -8.18 -0.75 -4.91
N ALA A 42 -7.42 -0.01 -4.13
CA ALA A 42 -6.02 0.28 -4.44
C ALA A 42 -5.20 -1.01 -4.46
N ALA A 43 -5.41 -1.90 -3.47
CA ALA A 43 -4.76 -3.22 -3.41
C ALA A 43 -4.96 -4.03 -4.70
N LEU A 44 -6.17 -4.01 -5.27
CA LEU A 44 -6.46 -4.66 -6.55
C LEU A 44 -5.70 -3.99 -7.71
N GLN A 45 -5.67 -2.66 -7.77
CA GLN A 45 -4.97 -1.92 -8.82
C GLN A 45 -3.46 -2.15 -8.79
N PHE A 46 -2.85 -2.25 -7.61
CA PHE A 46 -1.44 -2.62 -7.46
C PHE A 46 -1.14 -4.00 -8.04
N GLY A 47 -1.99 -4.98 -7.76
CA GLY A 47 -1.86 -6.32 -8.33
C GLY A 47 -2.01 -6.34 -9.85
N GLN A 48 -2.84 -5.46 -10.41
CA GLN A 48 -3.08 -5.40 -11.86
C GLN A 48 -2.02 -4.60 -12.63
N HIS A 49 -1.46 -3.55 -12.03
CA HIS A 49 -0.65 -2.57 -12.76
C HIS A 49 0.81 -2.48 -12.31
N ALA A 50 1.13 -2.97 -11.10
CA ALA A 50 2.49 -2.91 -10.55
C ALA A 50 3.09 -4.30 -10.27
N ASP A 51 2.34 -5.39 -10.53
CA ASP A 51 2.69 -6.77 -10.19
C ASP A 51 3.16 -6.91 -8.72
N ARG A 52 2.60 -6.08 -7.84
CA ARG A 52 2.95 -6.00 -6.41
C ARG A 52 1.69 -6.18 -5.59
N ARG A 53 1.77 -7.00 -4.55
CA ARG A 53 0.70 -7.20 -3.56
C ARG A 53 1.02 -6.41 -2.30
N PRO A 54 0.43 -5.22 -2.11
CA PRO A 54 0.63 -4.48 -0.87
C PRO A 54 -0.05 -5.18 0.31
N LEU A 55 0.48 -4.94 1.50
CA LEU A 55 -0.08 -5.40 2.76
C LEU A 55 -0.97 -4.30 3.36
N HIS A 56 -1.95 -4.71 4.16
CA HIS A 56 -2.64 -3.75 5.02
C HIS A 56 -1.66 -3.22 6.09
N PRO A 57 -1.67 -1.93 6.45
CA PRO A 57 -0.76 -1.37 7.46
C PRO A 57 -0.76 -2.15 8.78
N MET A 58 -1.94 -2.57 9.25
CA MET A 58 -2.05 -3.43 10.44
C MET A 58 -1.34 -4.79 10.31
N THR A 59 -1.31 -5.37 9.10
CA THR A 59 -0.56 -6.60 8.85
C THR A 59 0.95 -6.37 8.92
N ILE A 60 1.44 -5.22 8.46
CA ILE A 60 2.84 -4.83 8.57
C ILE A 60 3.24 -4.71 10.03
N LEU A 61 2.44 -3.99 10.84
CA LEU A 61 2.68 -3.88 12.28
C LEU A 61 2.68 -5.26 12.93
N ALA A 62 1.66 -6.09 12.70
CA ALA A 62 1.59 -7.43 13.27
C ALA A 62 2.79 -8.31 12.90
N ARG A 63 3.35 -8.16 11.69
CA ARG A 63 4.61 -8.82 11.29
C ARG A 63 5.81 -8.24 12.03
N ALA A 64 5.93 -6.93 12.14
CA ALA A 64 7.06 -6.28 12.81
C ALA A 64 7.23 -6.70 14.30
N TYR A 65 6.15 -7.11 14.96
CA TYR A 65 6.20 -7.66 16.32
C TYR A 65 6.68 -9.12 16.40
N ARG A 66 6.94 -9.79 15.27
CA ARG A 66 7.40 -11.17 15.22
C ARG A 66 8.91 -11.22 14.90
N PRO A 67 9.67 -12.14 15.53
CA PRO A 67 11.11 -12.29 15.26
C PRO A 67 11.44 -12.58 13.79
N ASP A 68 10.52 -13.19 13.06
CA ASP A 68 10.62 -13.63 11.66
C ASP A 68 9.67 -12.88 10.71
N GLY A 69 9.14 -11.72 11.14
CA GLY A 69 8.12 -10.99 10.39
C GLY A 69 8.59 -10.31 9.11
N PHE A 70 9.88 -9.98 9.04
CA PHE A 70 10.56 -9.39 7.88
C PHE A 70 11.97 -9.98 7.75
N PRO A 71 12.51 -10.09 6.52
CA PRO A 71 13.83 -10.67 6.27
C PRO A 71 14.96 -9.86 6.91
N THR A 72 14.74 -8.55 7.07
CA THR A 72 15.69 -7.61 7.68
C THR A 72 15.17 -7.18 9.05
N PRO A 73 15.67 -7.77 10.15
CA PRO A 73 15.31 -7.34 11.50
C PRO A 73 15.97 -5.99 11.83
N VAL A 74 15.26 -5.14 12.57
CA VAL A 74 15.84 -3.90 13.10
C VAL A 74 16.73 -4.24 14.30
N THR A 75 18.03 -4.00 14.18
CA THR A 75 18.96 -4.11 15.31
C THR A 75 18.86 -2.85 16.17
N SER A 76 18.91 -3.01 17.50
CA SER A 76 18.69 -1.93 18.48
C SER A 76 19.74 -0.81 18.53
N GLU A 77 20.66 -0.75 17.57
CA GLU A 77 21.74 0.25 17.52
C GLU A 77 21.33 1.55 16.79
N GLU A 78 20.20 1.57 16.08
CA GLU A 78 19.75 2.72 15.29
C GLU A 78 18.65 3.54 15.99
N SER A 79 18.73 3.60 17.32
CA SER A 79 17.88 4.43 18.17
C SER A 79 18.75 5.20 19.16
N SER A 80 19.65 6.04 18.64
CA SER A 80 20.38 7.02 19.43
C SER A 80 20.58 8.33 18.69
#